data_AF-A0A8J5XP17-F1
#
_entry.id   AF-A0A8J5XP17-F1
#
_cell.length_a   1.000
_cell.length_b   1.000
_cell.length_c   1.000
_cell.angle_alpha   90.00
_cell.angle_beta   90.00
_cell.angle_gamma   90.00
#
_symmetry.space_group_name_H-M   'P 1'
#
loop_
_entity.id
_entity.type
_entity.pdbx_description
1 polymer ?
#
loop_
_entity_poly.entity_id
_entity_poly.type
_entity_poly.pdbx_seq_one_letter_code
_entity_poly.pdbx_strand_id
1 'polypeptide(L)'
;MLGAISFGESTEARLQTLSVFTFSLYLLLPLIVWCWALIVALMLNPATMPAALAYIVYIFVFDSAPVDGSRSAFLRGSGARGTWWRRYCDFFPMTLVKTAELPPTGRYVLGFHPHGIISVGAFGCFATYGVRTLDLSAGETRARTDRRGFDSLYPGVHVWPLTLALNFYIPFVREYLLSLGCCNASRASFRNILAKGAGAGVMIVPGGAEEALLAEPGTISLVLAKRKGFVREAILGGAQLVPCLAFGESDLFEVSRPEAHTLRARAQQLVYRLTGVAMPFFNGRSFFFKEVGLMPRRRPIVVVVGAPLAPAPGAASMRVRSPELSAAVDELHTRYVDALRALYVAHKDAAWNTPSLQRTRSLEVLK
;
A
#
# COMPACT_ATOMS: atom_id res chain seq x y z
N MET A 1 -9.99 16.68 27.88
CA MET A 1 -11.16 15.77 27.79
C MET A 1 -10.69 14.43 27.27
N LEU A 2 -10.55 13.43 28.14
CA LEU A 2 -10.32 12.05 27.70
C LEU A 2 -11.60 11.60 26.99
N GLY A 3 -11.51 11.35 25.67
CA GLY A 3 -12.65 10.99 24.83
C GLY A 3 -13.39 9.76 25.36
N ALA A 4 -14.67 9.63 24.98
CA ALA A 4 -15.56 8.57 25.43
C ALA A 4 -14.89 7.18 25.30
N ILE A 5 -14.77 6.49 26.43
CA ILE A 5 -14.29 5.11 26.48
C ILE A 5 -15.35 4.22 25.85
N SER A 6 -15.02 3.56 24.74
CA SER A 6 -15.99 2.79 23.96
C SER A 6 -15.92 1.30 24.30
N PHE A 7 -16.44 0.90 25.47
CA PHE A 7 -16.69 -0.51 25.80
C PHE A 7 -18.06 -0.96 25.29
N GLY A 8 -18.31 -0.89 23.97
CA GLY A 8 -19.69 -1.01 23.47
C GLY A 8 -19.78 -1.20 21.98
N GLU A 9 -19.12 -2.24 21.48
CA GLU A 9 -19.23 -2.67 20.09
C GLU A 9 -19.42 -4.18 20.08
N SER A 10 -20.20 -4.68 19.12
CA SER A 10 -20.44 -6.12 18.94
C SER A 10 -19.13 -6.90 18.87
N THR A 11 -19.17 -8.20 19.18
CA THR A 11 -18.00 -9.09 19.07
C THR A 11 -17.32 -8.94 17.70
N GLU A 12 -18.11 -8.81 16.64
CA GLU A 12 -17.61 -8.62 15.29
C GLU A 12 -16.84 -7.30 15.13
N ALA A 13 -17.38 -6.18 15.61
CA ALA A 13 -16.68 -4.90 15.56
C ALA A 13 -15.39 -4.88 16.41
N ARG A 14 -15.33 -5.64 17.51
CA ARG A 14 -14.08 -5.85 18.28
C ARG A 14 -13.06 -6.66 17.48
N LEU A 15 -13.49 -7.72 16.79
CA LEU A 15 -12.63 -8.51 15.92
C LEU A 15 -12.13 -7.71 14.71
N GLN A 16 -12.96 -6.83 14.15
CA GLN A 16 -12.54 -5.85 13.14
C GLN A 16 -11.44 -4.93 13.67
N THR A 17 -11.61 -4.35 14.86
CA THR A 17 -10.56 -3.55 15.49
C THR A 17 -9.27 -4.33 15.68
N LEU A 18 -9.36 -5.56 16.17
CA LEU A 18 -8.21 -6.43 16.38
C LEU A 18 -7.51 -6.78 15.05
N SER A 19 -8.26 -6.98 13.98
CA SER A 19 -7.68 -7.21 12.65
C SER A 19 -6.92 -6.00 12.12
N VAL A 20 -7.42 -4.78 12.33
CA VAL A 20 -6.69 -3.55 12.00
C VAL A 20 -5.46 -3.38 12.86
N PHE A 21 -5.53 -3.77 14.14
CA PHE A 21 -4.36 -3.72 15.01
C PHE A 21 -3.18 -4.53 14.46
N THR A 22 -3.42 -5.69 13.83
CA THR A 22 -2.35 -6.52 13.22
C THR A 22 -1.56 -5.86 12.08
N PHE A 23 -2.07 -4.75 11.55
CA PHE A 23 -1.40 -3.93 10.53
C PHE A 23 -1.12 -2.50 11.03
N SER A 24 -1.62 -2.13 12.21
CA SER A 24 -1.49 -0.77 12.73
C SER A 24 -0.08 -0.48 13.27
N LEU A 25 0.30 0.79 13.28
CA LEU A 25 1.58 1.23 13.86
C LEU A 25 1.69 0.93 15.37
N TYR A 26 0.57 0.79 16.06
CA TYR A 26 0.53 0.34 17.46
C TYR A 26 1.15 -1.03 17.67
N LEU A 27 0.94 -1.96 16.73
CA LEU A 27 1.58 -3.27 16.80
C LEU A 27 2.96 -3.22 16.17
N LEU A 28 3.07 -2.64 14.96
CA LEU A 28 4.28 -2.75 14.16
C LEU A 28 5.49 -2.08 14.81
N LEU A 29 5.37 -0.86 15.35
CA LEU A 29 6.53 -0.15 15.91
C LEU A 29 7.12 -0.85 17.15
N PRO A 30 6.34 -1.22 18.18
CA PRO A 30 6.86 -2.02 19.29
C PRO A 30 7.37 -3.39 18.84
N LEU A 31 6.68 -4.03 17.90
CA LEU A 31 7.07 -5.36 17.40
C LEU A 31 8.48 -5.34 16.80
N ILE A 32 8.87 -4.28 16.11
CA ILE A 32 10.25 -4.14 15.59
C ILE A 32 11.28 -4.22 16.73
N VAL A 33 11.05 -3.49 17.83
CA VAL A 33 11.95 -3.50 18.99
C VAL A 33 11.98 -4.89 19.63
N TRP A 34 10.81 -5.51 19.80
CA TRP A 34 10.69 -6.84 20.38
C TRP A 34 11.35 -7.93 19.53
N CYS A 35 11.24 -7.86 18.20
CA CYS A 35 11.88 -8.80 17.28
C CYS A 35 13.41 -8.77 17.42
N TRP A 36 14.00 -7.57 17.48
CA TRP A 36 15.45 -7.43 17.69
C TRP A 36 15.88 -7.84 19.10
N ALA A 37 15.14 -7.44 20.13
CA ALA A 37 15.40 -7.86 21.50
C ALA A 37 15.36 -9.39 21.66
N LEU A 38 14.40 -10.05 20.99
CA LEU A 38 14.31 -11.51 20.96
C LEU A 38 15.52 -12.15 20.28
N ILE A 39 15.97 -11.63 19.13
CA ILE A 39 17.18 -12.13 18.48
C ILE A 39 18.40 -11.98 19.40
N VAL A 40 18.57 -10.83 20.05
CA VAL A 40 19.66 -10.63 21.00
C VAL A 40 19.56 -11.62 22.16
N ALA A 41 18.39 -11.82 22.74
CA ALA A 41 18.19 -12.80 23.82
C ALA A 41 18.54 -14.23 23.37
N LEU A 42 18.15 -14.62 22.14
CA LEU A 42 18.50 -15.92 21.55
C LEU A 42 20.00 -16.06 21.26
N MET A 43 20.69 -14.97 20.92
CA MET A 43 22.16 -14.94 20.76
C MET A 43 22.90 -15.11 22.08
N LEU A 44 22.36 -14.60 23.19
CA LEU A 44 23.00 -14.68 24.50
C LEU A 44 22.98 -16.09 25.11
N ASN A 45 22.05 -16.95 24.69
CA ASN A 45 21.96 -18.34 25.15
C ASN A 45 22.74 -19.27 24.18
N PRO A 46 23.81 -19.95 24.64
CA PRO A 46 24.62 -20.84 23.79
C PRO A 46 23.83 -21.95 23.09
N ALA A 47 22.73 -22.43 23.67
CA ALA A 47 21.90 -23.48 23.07
C ALA A 47 21.10 -22.98 21.86
N THR A 48 20.66 -21.71 21.87
CA THR A 48 19.87 -21.11 20.78
C THR A 48 20.69 -20.29 19.80
N MET A 49 21.91 -19.89 20.20
CA MET A 49 22.80 -19.04 19.41
C MET A 49 23.07 -19.61 18.00
N PRO A 50 23.42 -20.89 17.79
CA PRO A 50 23.67 -21.39 16.43
C PRO A 50 22.47 -21.22 15.49
N ALA A 51 21.25 -21.47 15.98
CA ALA A 51 20.02 -21.36 15.19
C ALA A 51 19.68 -19.90 14.88
N ALA A 52 19.76 -19.00 15.86
CA ALA A 52 19.48 -17.60 15.64
C ALA A 52 20.56 -16.94 14.74
N LEU A 53 21.82 -17.38 14.81
CA LEU A 53 22.89 -16.87 13.95
C LEU A 53 22.66 -17.35 12.51
N ALA A 54 22.34 -18.64 12.35
CA ALA A 54 21.96 -19.20 11.06
C ALA A 54 20.76 -18.44 10.45
N TYR A 55 19.75 -18.08 11.25
CA TYR A 55 18.61 -17.29 10.78
C TYR A 55 19.01 -15.89 10.31
N ILE A 56 19.83 -15.17 11.09
CA ILE A 56 20.32 -13.84 10.70
C ILE A 56 21.17 -13.92 9.42
N VAL A 57 22.11 -14.87 9.35
CA VAL A 57 22.93 -15.10 8.15
C VAL A 57 22.04 -15.44 6.96
N TYR A 58 21.04 -16.31 7.14
CA TYR A 58 20.07 -16.62 6.09
C TYR A 58 19.38 -15.37 5.54
N ILE A 59 18.84 -14.52 6.42
CA ILE A 59 18.12 -13.30 6.03
C ILE A 59 19.01 -12.34 5.21
N PHE A 60 20.26 -12.12 5.65
CA PHE A 60 21.11 -11.08 5.08
C PHE A 60 22.01 -11.55 3.93
N VAL A 61 22.29 -12.85 3.84
CA VAL A 61 23.24 -13.41 2.86
C VAL A 61 22.53 -14.22 1.79
N PHE A 62 21.53 -15.02 2.16
CA PHE A 62 21.00 -16.07 1.28
C PHE A 62 19.58 -15.79 0.77
N ASP A 63 18.72 -15.12 1.54
CA ASP A 63 17.30 -14.98 1.19
C ASP A 63 17.02 -13.82 0.22
N SER A 64 16.84 -14.14 -1.05
CA SER A 64 16.44 -13.20 -2.11
C SER A 64 14.92 -13.04 -2.24
N ALA A 65 14.11 -13.73 -1.44
CA ALA A 65 12.65 -13.69 -1.54
C ALA A 65 12.03 -12.27 -1.53
N PRO A 66 12.53 -11.30 -0.74
CA PRO A 66 12.05 -9.92 -0.80
C PRO A 66 12.19 -9.25 -2.17
N VAL A 67 13.13 -9.69 -2.99
CA VAL A 67 13.39 -9.13 -4.32
C VAL A 67 12.71 -9.97 -5.40
N ASP A 68 12.78 -11.30 -5.31
CA ASP A 68 12.29 -12.18 -6.39
C ASP A 68 10.78 -12.44 -6.35
N GLY A 69 10.12 -12.09 -5.25
CA GLY A 69 8.72 -12.41 -5.00
C GLY A 69 8.46 -13.91 -5.05
N SER A 70 9.41 -14.71 -4.57
CA SER A 70 9.37 -16.19 -4.59
C SER A 70 8.59 -16.79 -3.42
N ARG A 71 8.34 -16.02 -2.35
CA ARG A 71 7.62 -16.54 -1.17
C ARG A 71 6.12 -16.69 -1.47
N SER A 72 5.56 -17.82 -1.02
CA SER A 72 4.12 -18.06 -1.08
C SER A 72 3.36 -17.04 -0.23
N ALA A 73 2.39 -16.38 -0.84
CA ALA A 73 1.51 -15.40 -0.20
C ALA A 73 0.36 -16.08 0.57
N PHE A 74 0.67 -17.12 1.34
CA PHE A 74 -0.33 -18.01 1.95
C PHE A 74 -1.24 -17.32 2.97
N LEU A 75 -0.82 -16.18 3.54
CA LEU A 75 -1.66 -15.39 4.42
C LEU A 75 -2.70 -14.57 3.66
N ARG A 76 -2.60 -14.37 2.34
CA ARG A 76 -3.60 -13.60 1.57
C ARG A 76 -4.97 -14.27 1.53
N GLY A 77 -5.00 -15.61 1.48
CA GLY A 77 -6.17 -16.39 1.04
C GLY A 77 -6.73 -17.48 1.95
N SER A 78 -8.01 -17.76 1.65
CA SER A 78 -9.01 -18.76 2.08
C SER A 78 -9.02 -19.32 3.53
N GLY A 79 -10.20 -19.74 3.97
CA GLY A 79 -10.46 -20.24 5.32
C GLY A 79 -10.53 -19.15 6.39
N ALA A 80 -10.14 -19.48 7.62
CA ALA A 80 -10.18 -18.54 8.76
C ALA A 80 -9.38 -17.24 8.51
N ARG A 81 -8.31 -17.31 7.70
CA ARG A 81 -7.49 -16.15 7.30
C ARG A 81 -8.22 -15.21 6.34
N GLY A 82 -9.02 -15.76 5.42
CA GLY A 82 -9.91 -14.96 4.58
C GLY A 82 -10.93 -14.20 5.42
N THR A 83 -11.45 -14.81 6.48
CA THR A 83 -12.32 -14.10 7.44
C THR A 83 -11.57 -12.99 8.17
N TRP A 84 -10.31 -13.20 8.57
CA TRP A 84 -9.51 -12.14 9.21
C TRP A 84 -9.38 -10.89 8.34
N TRP A 85 -9.03 -11.05 7.05
CA TRP A 85 -8.89 -9.92 6.15
C TRP A 85 -10.21 -9.29 5.73
N ARG A 86 -11.31 -10.08 5.68
CA ARG A 86 -12.65 -9.51 5.53
C ARG A 86 -12.96 -8.54 6.66
N ARG A 87 -12.63 -8.89 7.91
CA ARG A 87 -12.82 -8.01 9.06
C ARG A 87 -11.97 -6.74 8.97
N TYR A 88 -10.72 -6.88 8.53
CA TYR A 88 -9.85 -5.74 8.28
C TYR A 88 -10.49 -4.79 7.26
N CYS A 89 -10.95 -5.30 6.12
CA CYS A 89 -11.59 -4.49 5.08
C CYS A 89 -12.96 -3.94 5.51
N ASP A 90 -13.74 -4.70 6.29
CA ASP A 90 -15.06 -4.29 6.77
C ASP A 90 -14.98 -3.26 7.91
N PHE A 91 -13.83 -3.08 8.56
CA PHE A 91 -13.58 -1.96 9.48
C PHE A 91 -13.57 -0.60 8.76
N PHE A 92 -13.08 -0.55 7.52
CA PHE A 92 -13.00 0.65 6.67
C PHE A 92 -14.01 0.63 5.52
N PRO A 93 -15.14 -0.07 5.67
CA PRO A 93 -15.98 -0.53 4.55
C PRO A 93 -15.34 -0.55 3.15
N MET A 94 -14.20 -1.24 2.99
CA MET A 94 -13.36 -1.08 1.79
C MET A 94 -14.02 -1.66 0.53
N THR A 95 -13.93 -0.94 -0.58
CA THR A 95 -14.37 -1.40 -1.90
C THR A 95 -13.29 -1.20 -2.96
N LEU A 96 -12.97 -2.27 -3.69
CA LEU A 96 -12.14 -2.24 -4.89
C LEU A 96 -13.03 -2.20 -6.13
N VAL A 97 -12.83 -1.19 -6.96
CA VAL A 97 -13.68 -0.87 -8.10
C VAL A 97 -12.90 -1.08 -9.39
N LYS A 98 -13.42 -1.96 -10.26
CA LYS A 98 -12.88 -2.23 -11.59
C LYS A 98 -13.59 -1.35 -12.62
N THR A 99 -12.83 -0.57 -13.38
CA THR A 99 -13.37 0.25 -14.49
C THR A 99 -13.00 -0.25 -15.87
N ALA A 100 -12.01 -1.16 -15.95
CA ALA A 100 -11.48 -1.68 -17.20
C ALA A 100 -10.86 -3.06 -16.98
N GLU A 101 -10.75 -3.85 -18.05
CA GLU A 101 -10.11 -5.16 -18.01
C GLU A 101 -8.59 -5.07 -17.89
N LEU A 102 -8.01 -6.04 -17.18
CA LEU A 102 -6.58 -6.32 -17.16
C LEU A 102 -6.38 -7.74 -17.72
N PRO A 103 -6.16 -7.89 -19.04
CA PRO A 103 -5.96 -9.20 -19.64
C PRO A 103 -4.84 -10.01 -18.95
N PRO A 104 -5.05 -11.30 -18.64
CA PRO A 104 -4.03 -12.13 -17.97
C PRO A 104 -2.80 -12.38 -18.86
N THR A 105 -2.82 -11.98 -20.12
CA THR A 105 -1.68 -12.00 -21.04
C THR A 105 -0.72 -10.83 -20.83
N GLY A 106 -1.16 -9.77 -20.16
CA GLY A 106 -0.39 -8.55 -19.93
C GLY A 106 0.57 -8.64 -18.74
N ARG A 107 1.41 -7.61 -18.61
CA ARG A 107 2.22 -7.31 -17.43
C ARG A 107 1.82 -5.94 -16.89
N TYR A 108 1.84 -5.76 -15.58
CA TYR A 108 1.25 -4.57 -14.97
C TYR A 108 2.13 -3.90 -13.93
N VAL A 109 2.13 -2.57 -13.93
CA VAL A 109 2.64 -1.75 -12.82
C VAL A 109 1.47 -0.90 -12.34
N LEU A 110 0.90 -1.28 -11.20
CA LEU A 110 -0.20 -0.58 -10.55
C LEU A 110 0.37 0.51 -9.65
N GLY A 111 0.04 1.78 -9.93
CA GLY A 111 0.42 2.90 -9.07
C GLY A 111 -0.74 3.31 -8.18
N PHE A 112 -0.59 3.10 -6.87
CA PHE A 112 -1.60 3.43 -5.87
C PHE A 112 -1.41 4.84 -5.33
N HIS A 113 -2.51 5.60 -5.22
CA HIS A 113 -2.53 6.99 -4.80
C HIS A 113 -3.79 7.33 -3.99
N PRO A 114 -3.72 8.18 -2.96
CA PRO A 114 -2.50 8.67 -2.30
C PRO A 114 -1.91 7.60 -1.35
N HIS A 115 -0.70 7.82 -0.85
CA HIS A 115 -0.07 6.94 0.14
C HIS A 115 -0.80 6.90 1.49
N GLY A 116 -1.41 8.01 1.91
CA GLY A 116 -1.85 8.20 3.29
C GLY A 116 -0.67 8.10 4.27
N ILE A 117 -0.91 7.66 5.51
CA ILE A 117 0.17 7.46 6.49
C ILE A 117 0.87 6.12 6.30
N ILE A 118 0.10 5.04 6.09
CA ILE A 118 0.60 3.65 6.00
C ILE A 118 -0.04 2.84 4.85
N SER A 119 -0.68 3.49 3.89
CA SER A 119 -1.32 2.85 2.73
C SER A 119 -2.27 1.70 3.09
N VAL A 120 -3.22 2.00 3.97
CA VAL A 120 -4.23 1.07 4.51
C VAL A 120 -5.06 0.46 3.38
N GLY A 121 -5.53 1.28 2.44
CA GLY A 121 -6.26 0.81 1.26
C GLY A 121 -5.42 -0.07 0.35
N ALA A 122 -4.14 0.27 0.16
CA ALA A 122 -3.24 -0.53 -0.67
C ALA A 122 -3.01 -1.92 -0.06
N PHE A 123 -2.81 -1.99 1.25
CA PHE A 123 -2.70 -3.26 1.96
C PHE A 123 -3.98 -4.08 1.84
N GLY A 124 -5.14 -3.50 2.15
CA GLY A 124 -6.42 -4.20 2.07
C GLY A 124 -6.74 -4.71 0.66
N CYS A 125 -6.47 -3.92 -0.37
CA CYS A 125 -6.83 -4.26 -1.75
C CYS A 125 -5.85 -5.20 -2.44
N PHE A 126 -4.55 -5.09 -2.16
CA PHE A 126 -3.51 -5.79 -2.95
C PHE A 126 -2.66 -6.78 -2.14
N ALA A 127 -2.59 -6.63 -0.81
CA ALA A 127 -1.88 -7.56 0.08
C ALA A 127 -2.80 -8.58 0.76
N THR A 128 -4.12 -8.50 0.52
CA THR A 128 -5.12 -9.44 1.08
C THR A 128 -6.20 -9.78 0.05
N TYR A 129 -7.05 -10.77 0.37
CA TYR A 129 -8.28 -11.07 -0.39
C TYR A 129 -9.57 -10.69 0.39
N GLY A 130 -9.48 -9.71 1.29
CA GLY A 130 -10.60 -9.29 2.15
C GLY A 130 -11.55 -8.24 1.57
N VAL A 131 -11.11 -7.51 0.53
CA VAL A 131 -11.82 -6.31 0.04
C VAL A 131 -13.10 -6.67 -0.72
N ARG A 132 -14.17 -5.88 -0.56
CA ARG A 132 -15.38 -5.97 -1.38
C ARG A 132 -15.08 -5.55 -2.80
N THR A 133 -15.84 -6.03 -3.77
CA THR A 133 -15.54 -5.74 -5.18
C THR A 133 -16.74 -5.17 -5.90
N LEU A 134 -16.50 -4.21 -6.80
CA LEU A 134 -17.50 -3.64 -7.68
C LEU A 134 -16.96 -3.62 -9.11
N ASP A 135 -17.65 -4.29 -10.04
CA ASP A 135 -17.27 -4.32 -11.45
C ASP A 135 -18.13 -3.37 -12.28
N LEU A 136 -17.64 -2.13 -12.46
CA LEU A 136 -18.34 -1.15 -13.30
C LEU A 136 -18.28 -1.51 -14.78
N SER A 137 -17.24 -2.23 -15.22
CA SER A 137 -17.17 -2.70 -16.61
C SER A 137 -18.22 -3.75 -16.95
N ALA A 138 -18.74 -4.46 -15.94
CA ALA A 138 -19.88 -5.37 -16.07
C ALA A 138 -21.24 -4.68 -15.80
N GLY A 139 -21.28 -3.36 -15.60
CA GLY A 139 -22.50 -2.61 -15.31
C GLY A 139 -23.02 -2.77 -13.87
N GLU A 140 -22.20 -3.28 -12.95
CA GLU A 140 -22.61 -3.37 -11.55
C GLU A 140 -22.77 -1.99 -10.91
N THR A 141 -23.74 -1.86 -10.00
CA THR A 141 -24.01 -0.60 -9.29
C THR A 141 -23.78 -0.69 -7.78
N ARG A 142 -23.46 -1.89 -7.27
CA ARG A 142 -23.24 -2.16 -5.84
C ARG A 142 -22.09 -3.12 -5.63
N ALA A 143 -21.32 -2.89 -4.57
CA ALA A 143 -20.22 -3.76 -4.19
C ALA A 143 -20.72 -5.14 -3.74
N ARG A 144 -20.15 -6.18 -4.33
CA ARG A 144 -20.32 -7.58 -3.93
C ARG A 144 -19.55 -7.88 -2.64
N THR A 145 -20.12 -8.77 -1.83
CA THR A 145 -19.57 -9.15 -0.51
C THR A 145 -19.29 -10.65 -0.39
N ASP A 146 -19.87 -11.44 -1.28
CA ASP A 146 -19.70 -12.88 -1.47
C ASP A 146 -18.41 -13.19 -2.25
N ARG A 147 -18.16 -12.43 -3.32
CA ARG A 147 -16.92 -12.49 -4.11
C ARG A 147 -16.04 -11.29 -3.77
N ARG A 148 -14.87 -11.56 -3.18
CA ARG A 148 -13.96 -10.56 -2.60
C ARG A 148 -12.54 -10.77 -3.10
N GLY A 149 -11.71 -9.73 -2.97
CA GLY A 149 -10.30 -9.77 -3.36
C GLY A 149 -10.05 -9.34 -4.80
N PHE A 150 -8.84 -8.83 -5.06
CA PHE A 150 -8.39 -8.41 -6.40
C PHE A 150 -8.49 -9.53 -7.44
N ASP A 151 -8.16 -10.76 -7.05
CA ASP A 151 -8.22 -11.97 -7.86
C ASP A 151 -9.64 -12.30 -8.37
N SER A 152 -10.67 -11.84 -7.66
CA SER A 152 -12.05 -12.00 -8.11
C SER A 152 -12.48 -11.02 -9.22
N LEU A 153 -11.82 -9.86 -9.32
CA LEU A 153 -12.04 -8.88 -10.40
C LEU A 153 -11.13 -9.12 -11.60
N TYR A 154 -9.91 -9.61 -11.35
CA TYR A 154 -8.85 -9.79 -12.33
C TYR A 154 -8.28 -11.22 -12.26
N PRO A 155 -9.06 -12.23 -12.63
CA PRO A 155 -8.59 -13.62 -12.62
C PRO A 155 -7.38 -13.78 -13.55
N GLY A 156 -6.33 -14.44 -13.06
CA GLY A 156 -5.08 -14.64 -13.79
C GLY A 156 -4.09 -13.48 -13.74
N VAL A 157 -4.43 -12.38 -13.04
CA VAL A 157 -3.48 -11.30 -12.75
C VAL A 157 -3.02 -11.40 -11.30
N HIS A 158 -1.72 -11.61 -11.10
CA HIS A 158 -1.08 -11.72 -9.79
C HIS A 158 -0.27 -10.46 -9.50
N VAL A 159 -0.60 -9.80 -8.38
CA VAL A 159 0.02 -8.52 -8.00
C VAL A 159 0.88 -8.69 -6.76
N TRP A 160 2.12 -8.20 -6.80
CA TRP A 160 3.03 -8.11 -5.67
C TRP A 160 3.13 -6.67 -5.14
N PRO A 161 2.57 -6.36 -3.96
CA PRO A 161 2.74 -5.09 -3.27
C PRO A 161 4.21 -4.85 -2.91
N LEU A 162 4.71 -3.69 -3.27
CA LEU A 162 6.07 -3.27 -2.96
C LEU A 162 6.05 -2.29 -1.78
N THR A 163 6.91 -2.55 -0.79
CA THR A 163 7.03 -1.74 0.43
C THR A 163 8.49 -1.45 0.76
N LEU A 164 8.71 -0.62 1.78
CA LEU A 164 10.01 -0.14 2.23
C LEU A 164 10.98 -1.31 2.49
N ALA A 165 12.19 -1.21 1.93
CA ALA A 165 13.25 -2.23 2.06
C ALA A 165 13.55 -2.61 3.52
N LEU A 166 13.51 -1.61 4.42
CA LEU A 166 13.80 -1.78 5.85
C LEU A 166 12.94 -2.86 6.50
N ASN A 167 11.68 -3.01 6.05
CA ASN A 167 10.78 -4.03 6.57
C ASN A 167 11.31 -5.46 6.41
N PHE A 168 12.17 -5.71 5.42
CA PHE A 168 12.70 -7.05 5.12
C PHE A 168 14.02 -7.37 5.83
N TYR A 169 14.60 -6.38 6.53
CA TYR A 169 15.76 -6.56 7.41
C TYR A 169 15.36 -6.84 8.86
N ILE A 170 14.08 -6.68 9.20
CA ILE A 170 13.58 -6.88 10.56
C ILE A 170 13.17 -8.36 10.72
N PRO A 171 13.84 -9.12 11.59
CA PRO A 171 13.54 -10.52 11.84
C PRO A 171 12.06 -10.71 12.20
N PHE A 172 11.45 -11.82 11.75
CA PHE A 172 10.03 -12.16 11.95
C PHE A 172 9.01 -11.24 11.27
N VAL A 173 9.14 -9.91 11.36
CA VAL A 173 8.29 -8.94 10.63
C VAL A 173 8.38 -9.19 9.13
N ARG A 174 9.58 -9.46 8.62
CA ARG A 174 9.79 -9.84 7.22
C ARG A 174 8.98 -11.07 6.81
N GLU A 175 8.88 -12.09 7.66
CA GLU A 175 8.18 -13.34 7.34
C GLU A 175 6.68 -13.11 7.21
N TYR A 176 6.14 -12.27 8.11
CA TYR A 176 4.75 -11.84 8.04
C TYR A 176 4.46 -11.12 6.72
N LEU A 177 5.29 -10.15 6.31
CA LEU A 177 5.10 -9.42 5.06
C LEU A 177 5.30 -10.30 3.81
N LEU A 178 6.32 -11.15 3.79
CA LEU A 178 6.57 -12.09 2.70
C LEU A 178 5.43 -13.11 2.57
N SER A 179 4.84 -13.56 3.68
CA SER A 179 3.67 -14.45 3.67
C SER A 179 2.38 -13.78 3.20
N LEU A 180 2.36 -12.44 3.14
CA LEU A 180 1.34 -11.63 2.46
C LEU A 180 1.77 -11.27 1.03
N GLY A 181 2.86 -11.85 0.52
CA GLY A 181 3.38 -11.60 -0.81
C GLY A 181 3.89 -10.17 -1.04
N CYS A 182 4.20 -9.44 0.02
CA CYS A 182 4.84 -8.13 -0.08
C CYS A 182 6.31 -8.32 -0.47
N CYS A 183 6.85 -7.39 -1.25
CA CYS A 183 8.24 -7.39 -1.69
C CYS A 183 8.89 -6.02 -1.47
N ASN A 184 10.21 -5.98 -1.59
CA ASN A 184 11.01 -4.77 -1.49
C ASN A 184 10.73 -3.86 -2.69
N ALA A 185 10.52 -2.56 -2.45
CA ALA A 185 10.42 -1.53 -3.48
C ALA A 185 11.79 -1.20 -4.11
N SER A 186 12.37 -2.16 -4.84
CA SER A 186 13.64 -2.00 -5.56
C SER A 186 13.47 -2.21 -7.06
N ARG A 187 14.36 -1.62 -7.89
CA ARG A 187 14.35 -1.84 -9.35
C ARG A 187 14.52 -3.32 -9.71
N ALA A 188 15.30 -4.05 -8.92
CA ALA A 188 15.47 -5.49 -9.10
C ALA A 188 14.15 -6.22 -8.89
N SER A 189 13.37 -5.85 -7.86
CA SER A 189 12.08 -6.47 -7.61
C SER A 189 11.09 -6.23 -8.74
N PHE A 190 11.02 -5.00 -9.27
CA PHE A 190 10.21 -4.69 -10.45
C PHE A 190 10.56 -5.64 -11.61
N ARG A 191 11.85 -5.74 -11.94
CA ARG A 191 12.30 -6.55 -13.09
C ARG A 191 12.07 -8.04 -12.87
N ASN A 192 12.41 -8.56 -11.69
CA ASN A 192 12.28 -9.99 -11.37
C ASN A 192 10.82 -10.43 -11.37
N ILE A 193 9.92 -9.60 -10.85
CA ILE A 193 8.48 -9.89 -10.83
C ILE A 193 7.89 -9.79 -12.24
N LEU A 194 8.18 -8.72 -13.00
CA LEU A 194 7.66 -8.57 -14.36
C LEU A 194 8.22 -9.64 -15.32
N ALA A 195 9.44 -10.13 -15.06
CA ALA A 195 10.04 -11.24 -15.81
C ALA A 195 9.30 -12.58 -15.63
N LYS A 196 8.45 -12.73 -14.59
CA LYS A 196 7.58 -13.91 -14.44
C LYS A 196 6.58 -14.08 -15.59
N GLY A 197 6.35 -13.03 -16.38
CA GLY A 197 5.61 -13.12 -17.64
C GLY A 197 4.15 -12.72 -17.52
N ALA A 198 3.30 -13.38 -18.30
CA ALA A 198 1.88 -13.10 -18.41
C ALA A 198 1.19 -13.12 -17.03
N GLY A 199 0.38 -12.11 -16.75
CA GLY A 199 -0.38 -11.96 -15.51
C GLY A 199 0.43 -11.36 -14.36
N ALA A 200 1.74 -11.18 -14.51
CA ALA A 200 2.57 -10.61 -13.44
C ALA A 200 2.37 -9.10 -13.30
N GLY A 201 2.08 -8.65 -12.09
CA GLY A 201 1.92 -7.26 -11.74
C GLY A 201 2.68 -6.86 -10.49
N VAL A 202 3.16 -5.63 -10.43
CA VAL A 202 3.65 -5.02 -9.18
C VAL A 202 2.72 -3.89 -8.78
N MET A 203 2.48 -3.71 -7.48
CA MET A 203 1.79 -2.53 -6.96
C MET A 203 2.77 -1.70 -6.16
N ILE A 204 2.88 -0.42 -6.49
CA ILE A 204 3.76 0.54 -5.84
C ILE A 204 2.94 1.77 -5.41
N VAL A 205 3.39 2.44 -4.35
CA VAL A 205 2.85 3.71 -3.89
C VAL A 205 3.88 4.81 -4.17
N PRO A 206 3.84 5.50 -5.34
CA PRO A 206 4.94 6.33 -5.81
C PRO A 206 5.27 7.54 -4.93
N GLY A 207 4.26 8.13 -4.28
CA GLY A 207 4.46 9.32 -3.46
C GLY A 207 5.07 9.07 -2.09
N GLY A 208 4.98 7.83 -1.58
CA GLY A 208 5.68 7.38 -0.39
C GLY A 208 5.48 8.28 0.84
N ALA A 209 6.55 8.41 1.63
CA ALA A 209 6.53 9.16 2.89
C ALA A 209 6.31 10.68 2.71
N GLU A 210 6.59 11.26 1.54
CA GLU A 210 6.33 12.68 1.28
C GLU A 210 4.83 12.98 1.19
N GLU A 211 4.04 12.10 0.56
CA GLU A 211 2.58 12.20 0.57
C GLU A 211 2.01 12.04 1.99
N ALA A 212 2.64 11.24 2.86
CA ALA A 212 2.21 11.07 4.24
C ALA A 212 2.27 12.37 5.06
N LEU A 213 3.25 13.24 4.79
CA LEU A 213 3.36 14.58 5.42
C LEU A 213 2.25 15.54 4.97
N LEU A 214 1.69 15.28 3.80
CA LEU A 214 0.70 16.11 3.14
C LEU A 214 -0.71 15.62 3.34
N ALA A 215 -0.89 14.40 3.87
CA ALA A 215 -2.19 13.80 4.12
C ALA A 215 -3.04 14.71 4.99
N GLU A 216 -4.14 15.19 4.42
CA GLU A 216 -5.11 16.05 5.07
C GLU A 216 -6.50 15.48 4.78
N PRO A 217 -7.36 15.30 5.81
CA PRO A 217 -8.71 14.82 5.60
C PRO A 217 -9.47 15.65 4.55
N GLY A 218 -10.15 14.97 3.62
CA GLY A 218 -10.91 15.59 2.54
C GLY A 218 -10.09 16.03 1.31
N THR A 219 -8.77 15.79 1.28
CA THR A 219 -7.91 16.13 0.13
C THR A 219 -7.14 14.94 -0.43
N ILE A 220 -6.82 15.01 -1.73
CA ILE A 220 -5.92 14.06 -2.41
C ILE A 220 -4.72 14.86 -2.96
N SER A 221 -3.66 14.93 -2.16
CA SER A 221 -2.41 15.61 -2.52
C SER A 221 -1.38 14.58 -2.97
N LEU A 222 -0.99 14.63 -4.25
CA LEU A 222 -0.11 13.66 -4.88
C LEU A 222 1.29 14.23 -5.12
N VAL A 223 2.30 13.59 -4.55
CA VAL A 223 3.71 13.88 -4.85
C VAL A 223 4.11 13.02 -6.03
N LEU A 224 3.69 13.43 -7.23
CA LEU A 224 3.80 12.60 -8.43
C LEU A 224 4.52 13.28 -9.59
N ALA A 225 4.56 14.62 -9.67
CA ALA A 225 5.09 15.34 -10.84
C ALA A 225 6.53 14.93 -11.20
N LYS A 226 7.37 14.75 -10.19
CA LYS A 226 8.79 14.36 -10.35
C LYS A 226 9.04 12.86 -10.19
N ARG A 227 8.04 12.07 -9.78
CA ARG A 227 8.19 10.63 -9.50
C ARG A 227 8.01 9.82 -10.78
N LYS A 228 9.03 9.76 -11.62
CA LYS A 228 8.99 9.07 -12.93
C LYS A 228 9.65 7.69 -12.94
N GLY A 229 10.24 7.27 -11.83
CA GLY A 229 11.02 6.03 -11.73
C GLY A 229 10.19 4.76 -12.01
N PHE A 230 8.97 4.67 -11.47
CA PHE A 230 8.09 3.51 -11.71
C PHE A 230 7.61 3.43 -13.16
N VAL A 231 7.40 4.58 -13.81
CA VAL A 231 7.07 4.67 -15.24
C VAL A 231 8.21 4.12 -16.08
N ARG A 232 9.44 4.51 -15.77
CA ARG A 232 10.63 3.97 -16.45
C ARG A 232 10.75 2.45 -16.30
N GLU A 233 10.58 1.92 -15.09
CA GLU A 233 10.66 0.45 -14.91
C GLU A 233 9.47 -0.27 -15.57
N ALA A 234 8.29 0.35 -15.66
CA ALA A 234 7.16 -0.21 -16.43
C ALA A 234 7.50 -0.30 -17.93
N ILE A 235 8.05 0.76 -18.52
CA ILE A 235 8.48 0.77 -19.93
C ILE A 235 9.53 -0.31 -20.19
N LEU A 236 10.59 -0.34 -19.39
CA LEU A 236 11.68 -1.32 -19.53
C LEU A 236 11.21 -2.77 -19.30
N GLY A 237 10.19 -2.96 -18.46
CA GLY A 237 9.57 -4.26 -18.21
C GLY A 237 8.50 -4.65 -19.24
N GLY A 238 8.23 -3.82 -20.24
CA GLY A 238 7.13 -4.03 -21.19
C GLY A 238 5.76 -4.16 -20.51
N ALA A 239 5.58 -3.45 -19.39
CA ALA A 239 4.40 -3.52 -18.55
C ALA A 239 3.50 -2.30 -18.74
N GLN A 240 2.20 -2.53 -18.69
CA GLN A 240 1.18 -1.48 -18.76
C GLN A 240 1.06 -0.81 -17.39
N LEU A 241 1.00 0.52 -17.38
CA LEU A 241 0.76 1.28 -16.16
C LEU A 241 -0.72 1.36 -15.84
N VAL A 242 -1.09 1.05 -14.61
CA VAL A 242 -2.49 1.06 -14.18
C VAL A 242 -2.66 2.07 -13.05
N PRO A 243 -3.37 3.19 -13.27
CA PRO A 243 -3.64 4.16 -12.21
C PRO A 243 -4.65 3.60 -11.22
N CYS A 244 -4.30 3.60 -9.93
CA CYS A 244 -5.20 3.20 -8.84
C CYS A 244 -5.40 4.39 -7.90
N LEU A 245 -6.64 4.86 -7.77
CA LEU A 245 -6.99 6.03 -6.97
C LEU A 245 -7.88 5.64 -5.78
N ALA A 246 -7.41 5.94 -4.57
CA ALA A 246 -8.09 5.66 -3.31
C ALA A 246 -8.75 6.92 -2.75
N PHE A 247 -10.08 6.88 -2.65
CA PHE A 247 -10.89 7.84 -1.93
C PHE A 247 -10.96 7.43 -0.45
N GLY A 248 -10.81 8.39 0.47
CA GLY A 248 -10.92 8.18 1.92
C GLY A 248 -9.61 7.76 2.62
N GLU A 249 -8.54 7.48 1.88
CA GLU A 249 -7.23 7.08 2.45
C GLU A 249 -6.65 8.17 3.37
N SER A 250 -6.76 9.45 2.99
CA SER A 250 -6.30 10.60 3.79
C SER A 250 -7.16 10.86 5.03
N ASP A 251 -8.37 10.30 5.12
CA ASP A 251 -9.32 10.59 6.20
C ASP A 251 -9.12 9.71 7.44
N LEU A 252 -8.20 8.75 7.34
CA LEU A 252 -7.92 7.77 8.38
C LEU A 252 -7.19 8.38 9.57
N PHE A 253 -6.46 9.48 9.35
CA PHE A 253 -5.62 10.14 10.33
C PHE A 253 -5.70 11.66 10.17
N GLU A 254 -5.46 12.37 11.25
CA GLU A 254 -5.25 13.81 11.26
C GLU A 254 -3.75 14.05 11.35
N VAL A 255 -3.16 14.71 10.37
CA VAL A 255 -1.75 15.07 10.41
C VAL A 255 -1.59 16.45 11.04
N SER A 256 -0.78 16.51 12.09
CA SER A 256 -0.31 17.76 12.69
C SER A 256 1.01 18.16 12.05
N ARG A 257 1.07 19.35 11.47
CA ARG A 257 2.31 19.92 10.93
C ARG A 257 2.96 20.80 12.00
N PRO A 258 4.03 20.35 12.67
CA PRO A 258 4.69 21.17 13.66
C PRO A 258 5.33 22.38 12.99
N GLU A 259 5.22 23.56 13.60
CA GLU A 259 5.89 24.76 13.09
C GLU A 259 7.41 24.55 13.07
N ALA A 260 8.08 25.07 12.05
CA ALA A 260 9.48 24.75 11.72
C ALA A 260 10.48 25.01 12.87
N HIS A 261 10.16 25.92 13.78
CA HIS A 261 11.01 26.28 14.92
C HIS A 261 10.79 25.39 16.16
N THR A 262 9.84 24.46 16.14
CA THR A 262 9.51 23.63 17.30
C THR A 262 10.46 22.45 17.49
N LEU A 263 10.60 21.97 18.73
CA LEU A 263 11.33 20.74 19.06
C LEU A 263 10.81 19.52 18.29
N ARG A 264 9.49 19.49 18.03
CA ARG A 264 8.83 18.44 17.25
C ARG A 264 9.33 18.42 15.81
N ALA A 265 9.42 19.58 15.14
CA ALA A 265 9.95 19.68 13.79
C ALA A 265 11.43 19.25 13.73
N ARG A 266 12.25 19.62 14.73
CA ARG A 266 13.65 19.18 14.83
C ARG A 266 13.77 17.66 15.01
N ALA A 267 12.96 17.06 15.88
CA ALA A 267 12.93 15.61 16.08
C ALA A 267 12.51 14.86 14.82
N GLN A 268 11.48 15.35 14.11
CA GLN A 268 11.04 14.79 12.84
C GLN A 268 12.13 14.85 11.77
N GLN A 269 12.84 15.98 11.66
CA GLN A 269 13.99 16.11 10.76
C GLN A 269 15.15 15.18 11.14
N LEU A 270 15.39 14.96 12.44
CA LEU A 270 16.41 14.01 12.89
C LEU A 270 16.05 12.57 12.49
N VAL A 271 14.81 12.13 12.76
CA VAL A 271 14.34 10.79 12.36
C VAL A 271 14.45 10.61 10.85
N TYR A 272 14.04 11.61 10.07
CA TYR A 272 14.18 11.59 8.62
C TYR A 272 15.65 11.49 8.18
N ARG A 273 16.57 12.24 8.79
CA ARG A 273 18.01 12.17 8.47
C ARG A 273 18.62 10.82 8.81
N LEU A 274 18.19 10.19 9.90
CA LEU A 274 18.72 8.90 10.36
C LEU A 274 18.17 7.72 9.57
N THR A 275 16.89 7.77 9.19
CA THR A 275 16.17 6.60 8.64
C THR A 275 15.79 6.75 7.18
N GLY A 276 15.81 7.97 6.63
CA GLY A 276 15.24 8.31 5.33
C GLY A 276 13.70 8.28 5.30
N VAL A 277 13.04 8.02 6.43
CA VAL A 277 11.58 7.89 6.53
C VAL A 277 11.00 9.13 7.18
N ALA A 278 10.16 9.85 6.45
CA ALA A 278 9.42 10.98 6.99
C ALA A 278 8.18 10.46 7.73
N MET A 279 8.22 10.42 9.06
CA MET A 279 7.04 10.09 9.86
C MET A 279 6.31 11.39 10.23
N PRO A 280 5.07 11.62 9.77
CA PRO A 280 4.26 12.73 10.24
C PRO A 280 3.94 12.60 11.72
N PHE A 281 3.72 13.71 12.42
CA PHE A 281 2.93 13.66 13.64
C PHE A 281 1.48 13.51 13.23
N PHE A 282 0.85 12.41 13.59
CA PHE A 282 -0.53 12.14 13.24
C PHE A 282 -1.31 11.64 14.45
N ASN A 283 -2.62 11.80 14.36
CA ASN A 283 -3.56 11.31 15.35
C ASN A 283 -4.68 10.54 14.64
N GLY A 284 -4.97 9.34 15.11
CA GLY A 284 -6.11 8.54 14.71
C GLY A 284 -6.93 8.17 15.94
N ARG A 285 -7.11 6.88 16.15
CA ARG A 285 -7.83 6.30 17.28
C ARG A 285 -6.99 5.22 17.98
N SER A 286 -7.53 4.72 19.07
CA SER A 286 -7.02 3.57 19.83
C SER A 286 -8.05 2.45 19.84
N PHE A 287 -7.68 1.34 20.48
CA PHE A 287 -8.64 0.30 20.88
C PHE A 287 -9.76 0.85 21.75
N PHE A 288 -9.40 1.61 22.79
CA PHE A 288 -10.34 2.07 23.82
C PHE A 288 -10.86 3.49 23.59
N PHE A 289 -10.04 4.35 22.97
CA PHE A 289 -10.35 5.76 22.73
C PHE A 289 -10.61 6.01 21.24
N LYS A 290 -11.71 6.70 20.92
CA LYS A 290 -12.09 7.00 19.52
C LYS A 290 -11.32 8.16 18.90
N GLU A 291 -10.85 9.09 19.72
CA GLU A 291 -10.30 10.37 19.24
C GLU A 291 -8.78 10.50 19.36
N VAL A 292 -8.10 9.54 19.98
CA VAL A 292 -6.64 9.60 20.17
C VAL A 292 -6.03 8.23 19.93
N GLY A 293 -4.95 8.18 19.14
CA GLY A 293 -4.05 7.03 19.03
C GLY A 293 -3.38 6.86 17.67
N LEU A 294 -2.66 5.75 17.50
CA LEU A 294 -1.90 5.39 16.31
C LEU A 294 -2.63 4.42 15.35
N MET A 295 -3.85 4.01 15.68
CA MET A 295 -4.68 3.16 14.81
C MET A 295 -5.53 4.05 13.89
N PRO A 296 -5.75 3.68 12.62
CA PRO A 296 -6.57 4.48 11.72
C PRO A 296 -8.03 4.54 12.17
N ARG A 297 -8.71 5.66 11.85
CA ARG A 297 -10.14 5.85 12.10
C ARG A 297 -10.99 4.92 11.24
N ARG A 298 -12.19 4.56 11.73
CA ARG A 298 -13.17 3.79 10.96
C ARG A 298 -13.84 4.67 9.93
N ARG A 299 -13.29 4.70 8.72
CA ARG A 299 -13.77 5.51 7.61
C ARG A 299 -13.76 4.66 6.33
N PRO A 300 -14.78 4.79 5.45
CA PRO A 300 -14.80 4.17 4.13
C PRO A 300 -13.53 4.42 3.31
N ILE A 301 -13.04 3.40 2.61
CA ILE A 301 -12.00 3.52 1.59
C ILE A 301 -12.50 2.91 0.29
N VAL A 302 -12.43 3.66 -0.80
CA VAL A 302 -12.83 3.18 -2.14
C VAL A 302 -11.66 3.31 -3.08
N VAL A 303 -11.16 2.19 -3.59
CA VAL A 303 -10.01 2.14 -4.50
C VAL A 303 -10.52 1.86 -5.91
N VAL A 304 -10.33 2.81 -6.82
CA VAL A 304 -10.72 2.69 -8.22
C VAL A 304 -9.50 2.34 -9.06
N VAL A 305 -9.58 1.21 -9.78
CA VAL A 305 -8.55 0.71 -10.70
C VAL A 305 -8.92 1.14 -12.12
N GLY A 306 -8.11 2.01 -12.70
CA GLY A 306 -8.30 2.55 -14.05
C GLY A 306 -7.86 1.63 -15.17
N ALA A 307 -8.00 2.14 -16.40
CA ALA A 307 -7.57 1.44 -17.61
C ALA A 307 -6.04 1.31 -17.71
N PRO A 308 -5.52 0.20 -18.24
CA PRO A 308 -4.10 0.01 -18.42
C PRO A 308 -3.57 0.90 -19.55
N LEU A 309 -2.44 1.57 -19.30
CA LEU A 309 -1.74 2.46 -20.22
C LEU A 309 -0.50 1.74 -20.76
N ALA A 310 -0.55 1.33 -22.02
CA ALA A 310 0.57 0.67 -22.67
C ALA A 310 1.71 1.66 -22.98
N PRO A 311 2.98 1.26 -22.74
CA PRO A 311 4.15 1.91 -23.33
C PRO A 311 4.08 1.94 -24.85
N ALA A 312 4.79 2.87 -25.47
CA ALA A 312 4.94 2.91 -26.92
C ALA A 312 5.58 1.59 -27.45
N PRO A 313 5.16 1.09 -28.63
CA PRO A 313 5.76 -0.09 -29.23
C PRO A 313 7.30 0.03 -29.34
N GLY A 314 8.02 -1.02 -28.96
CA GLY A 314 9.49 -1.03 -28.99
C GLY A 314 10.17 -0.28 -27.85
N ALA A 315 9.44 0.42 -26.98
CA ALA A 315 10.04 1.22 -25.90
C ALA A 315 10.80 0.39 -24.85
N ALA A 316 10.44 -0.89 -24.67
CA ALA A 316 11.13 -1.80 -23.78
C ALA A 316 12.60 -2.07 -24.20
N SER A 317 12.92 -1.90 -25.49
CA SER A 317 14.25 -2.14 -26.05
C SER A 317 15.15 -0.89 -26.01
N MET A 318 14.64 0.25 -25.52
CA MET A 318 15.39 1.50 -25.44
C MET A 318 16.52 1.40 -24.40
N ARG A 319 17.65 2.07 -24.66
CA ARG A 319 18.77 2.10 -23.71
C ARG A 319 18.37 2.92 -22.47
N VAL A 320 18.76 2.45 -21.28
CA VAL A 320 18.35 3.02 -19.98
C VAL A 320 18.67 4.51 -19.80
N ARG A 321 19.70 5.02 -20.49
CA ARG A 321 20.13 6.42 -20.43
C ARG A 321 19.89 7.19 -21.73
N SER A 322 19.02 6.66 -22.60
CA SER A 322 18.77 7.28 -23.89
C SER A 322 17.78 8.45 -23.77
N PRO A 323 17.94 9.52 -24.56
CA PRO A 323 16.98 10.62 -24.62
C PRO A 323 15.57 10.13 -25.01
N GLU A 324 15.48 9.11 -25.87
CA GLU A 324 14.22 8.53 -26.32
C GLU A 324 13.46 7.87 -25.17
N LEU A 325 14.15 7.13 -24.29
CA LEU A 325 13.51 6.59 -23.09
C LEU A 325 13.03 7.70 -22.16
N SER A 326 13.80 8.77 -22.00
CA SER A 326 13.37 9.91 -21.17
C SER A 326 12.10 10.56 -21.72
N ALA A 327 12.02 10.76 -23.04
CA ALA A 327 10.84 11.30 -23.70
C ALA A 327 9.62 10.36 -23.56
N ALA A 328 9.81 9.05 -23.76
CA ALA A 328 8.75 8.06 -23.59
C ALA A 328 8.25 7.97 -22.13
N VAL A 329 9.16 8.12 -21.17
CA VAL A 329 8.81 8.21 -19.74
C VAL A 329 7.96 9.44 -19.46
N ASP A 330 8.33 10.60 -20.00
CA ASP A 330 7.60 11.85 -19.79
C ASP A 330 6.21 11.83 -20.42
N GLU A 331 6.09 11.29 -21.63
CA GLU A 331 4.82 11.11 -22.32
C GLU A 331 3.88 10.17 -21.55
N LEU A 332 4.37 8.98 -21.19
CA LEU A 332 3.58 7.99 -20.47
C LEU A 332 3.22 8.45 -19.06
N HIS A 333 4.12 9.17 -18.38
CA HIS A 333 3.85 9.80 -17.08
C HIS A 333 2.75 10.86 -17.18
N THR A 334 2.77 11.68 -18.24
CA THR A 334 1.72 12.68 -18.49
C THR A 334 0.36 12.00 -18.68
N ARG A 335 0.29 10.98 -19.54
CA ARG A 335 -0.93 10.16 -19.74
C ARG A 335 -1.40 9.51 -18.44
N TYR A 336 -0.49 9.04 -17.61
CA TYR A 336 -0.79 8.44 -16.31
C TYR A 336 -1.40 9.44 -15.33
N VAL A 337 -0.84 10.64 -15.24
CA VAL A 337 -1.37 11.72 -14.40
C VAL A 337 -2.75 12.17 -14.89
N ASP A 338 -2.95 12.29 -16.19
CA ASP A 338 -4.25 12.67 -16.77
C ASP A 338 -5.30 11.59 -16.54
N ALA A 339 -4.92 10.31 -16.62
CA ALA A 339 -5.81 9.20 -16.26
C ALA A 339 -6.23 9.22 -14.78
N LEU A 340 -5.31 9.56 -13.86
CA LEU A 340 -5.66 9.74 -12.44
C LEU A 340 -6.65 10.90 -12.23
N ARG A 341 -6.45 12.03 -12.92
CA ARG A 341 -7.39 13.17 -12.88
C ARG A 341 -8.76 12.77 -13.45
N ALA A 342 -8.78 12.02 -14.54
CA ALA A 342 -10.02 11.53 -15.14
C ALA A 342 -10.77 10.58 -14.19
N LEU A 343 -10.08 9.64 -13.53
CA LEU A 343 -10.68 8.78 -12.51
C LEU A 343 -11.29 9.59 -11.35
N TYR A 344 -10.57 10.61 -10.88
CA TYR A 344 -11.09 11.51 -9.85
C TYR A 344 -12.38 12.18 -10.30
N VAL A 345 -12.36 12.87 -11.44
CA VAL A 345 -13.53 13.60 -11.96
C VAL A 345 -14.72 12.67 -12.19
N ALA A 346 -14.49 11.49 -12.78
CA ALA A 346 -15.56 10.55 -13.12
C ALA A 346 -16.23 9.92 -11.88
N HIS A 347 -15.51 9.78 -10.76
CA HIS A 347 -15.96 8.94 -9.65
C HIS A 347 -16.07 9.66 -8.30
N LYS A 348 -15.62 10.92 -8.21
CA LYS A 348 -15.73 11.74 -6.99
C LYS A 348 -17.16 12.05 -6.57
N ASP A 349 -18.15 11.93 -7.46
CA ASP A 349 -19.56 12.23 -7.16
C ASP A 349 -20.48 11.00 -7.31
N ALA A 350 -19.92 9.85 -7.68
CA ALA A 350 -20.71 8.64 -7.93
C ALA A 350 -21.44 8.15 -6.67
N ALA A 351 -22.69 7.71 -6.81
CA ALA A 351 -23.54 7.28 -5.70
C ALA A 351 -22.99 6.07 -4.93
N TRP A 352 -22.29 5.16 -5.62
CA TRP A 352 -21.68 3.96 -5.02
C TRP A 352 -20.39 4.25 -4.23
N ASN A 353 -19.75 5.40 -4.45
CA ASN A 353 -18.55 5.79 -3.71
C ASN A 353 -18.99 6.57 -2.45
N THR A 354 -19.42 5.79 -1.45
CA THR A 354 -19.99 6.29 -0.19
C THR A 354 -18.93 6.97 0.69
N PRO A 355 -19.23 8.14 1.28
CA PRO A 355 -18.21 9.02 1.85
C PRO A 355 -17.77 8.65 3.27
N SER A 356 -16.48 8.89 3.55
CA SER A 356 -15.93 9.11 4.89
C SER A 356 -16.16 10.54 5.36
N LEU A 357 -15.42 11.51 4.84
CA LEU A 357 -15.68 12.94 4.93
C LEU A 357 -15.96 13.43 3.51
N GLN A 358 -16.93 14.34 3.33
CA GLN A 358 -17.43 14.75 2.01
C GLN A 358 -16.30 15.19 1.05
N ARG A 359 -16.42 14.73 -0.20
CA ARG A 359 -15.53 14.88 -1.36
C ARG A 359 -15.32 16.34 -1.84
N THR A 360 -14.86 17.26 -1.01
CA THR A 360 -15.03 18.71 -1.32
C THR A 360 -13.80 19.61 -1.13
N ARG A 361 -12.62 19.26 -1.66
CA ARG A 361 -11.61 20.30 -1.99
C ARG A 361 -10.95 20.08 -3.35
N SER A 362 -10.02 19.13 -3.49
CA SER A 362 -9.23 19.02 -4.72
C SER A 362 -8.43 17.71 -4.81
N LEU A 363 -8.16 17.28 -6.05
CA LEU A 363 -7.00 16.44 -6.35
C LEU A 363 -5.91 17.38 -6.86
N GLU A 364 -4.77 17.40 -6.19
CA GLU A 364 -3.63 18.25 -6.53
C GLU A 364 -2.40 17.41 -6.79
N VAL A 365 -1.76 17.64 -7.93
CA VAL A 365 -0.46 17.05 -8.24
C VAL A 365 0.60 18.11 -7.96
N LEU A 366 1.40 17.87 -6.93
CA LEU A 366 2.40 18.81 -6.44
C LEU A 366 3.63 18.82 -7.34
N LYS A 367 4.18 20.02 -7.59
CA LYS A 367 5.24 20.29 -8.59
C LYS A 367 6.64 19.82 -8.21
#